data_AF-A0A645FL95-F1
#
_entry.id   AF-A0A645FL95-F1
#
_cell.length_a   1.000
_cell.length_b   1.000
_cell.length_c   1.000
_cell.angle_alpha   90.00
_cell.angle_beta   90.00
_cell.angle_gamma   90.00
#
_symmetry.space_group_name_H-M   'P 1'
#
loop_
_entity.id
_entity.type
_entity.pdbx_description
1 polymer ?
#
loop_
_entity_poly.entity_id
_entity_poly.type
_entity_poly.pdbx_seq_one_letter_code
_entity_poly.pdbx_strand_id
1 'polypeptide(L)'
;MVGVAVMWFLIMPAITASRQDKINRQTVEFSDQIATQKAQISALKKELEDYRSTSEETESAQATAASTQESYEIVMNISAHVNKNDMSDAAMLEELLKVNPDSLGTVGRERFEEITGDLYPRMCTNLFATSQQNFEVANYDTAITNLEQVMKMDEGYNDGAAMLLLAQSYEKKGDQDQANVKYQKIIESYPSTDAAEAAQQALDAQNSGKAQDGGQDDGQSGTGE
;
A
#
# COMPACT_ATOMS: atom_id res chain seq x y z
N MET A 1 31.42 3.28 -30.34
CA MET A 1 30.57 4.50 -30.32
C MET A 1 30.00 4.68 -31.71
N VAL A 2 28.76 4.24 -31.91
CA VAL A 2 28.02 4.51 -33.15
C VAL A 2 26.82 5.32 -32.69
N GLY A 3 26.88 6.63 -32.94
CA GLY A 3 25.83 7.57 -32.63
C GLY A 3 24.68 7.38 -33.60
N VAL A 4 23.46 7.29 -33.07
CA VAL A 4 22.22 7.32 -33.85
C VAL A 4 21.55 8.66 -33.59
N ALA A 5 21.34 9.38 -34.70
CA ALA A 5 20.81 10.73 -34.75
C ALA A 5 19.32 10.76 -34.40
N VAL A 6 18.95 11.70 -33.54
CA VAL A 6 17.56 12.08 -33.25
C VAL A 6 17.10 13.03 -34.37
N MET A 7 16.13 12.61 -35.19
CA MET A 7 15.40 13.54 -36.06
C MET A 7 14.11 13.96 -35.38
N TRP A 8 14.05 15.25 -35.06
CA TRP A 8 12.89 15.96 -34.55
C TRP A 8 12.07 16.47 -35.73
N PHE A 9 10.79 16.09 -35.86
CA PHE A 9 9.88 16.70 -36.82
C PHE A 9 8.66 17.28 -36.10
N LEU A 10 8.58 18.62 -36.13
CA LEU A 10 7.48 19.46 -35.70
C LEU A 10 6.31 19.36 -36.69
N ILE A 11 5.09 19.07 -36.20
CA ILE A 11 3.85 19.52 -36.86
C ILE A 11 2.81 19.93 -35.80
N MET A 12 2.53 21.22 -35.73
CA MET A 12 1.24 21.83 -35.34
C MET A 12 0.88 22.84 -36.44
N PRO A 13 -0.37 23.33 -36.61
CA PRO A 13 -1.59 23.11 -35.83
C PRO A 13 -2.86 22.81 -36.68
N ALA A 14 -3.96 22.41 -36.04
CA ALA A 14 -5.32 22.87 -36.40
C ALA A 14 -6.31 22.50 -35.28
N ILE A 15 -6.56 23.45 -34.37
CA ILE A 15 -7.68 23.36 -33.43
C ILE A 15 -8.90 23.96 -34.11
N THR A 16 -9.88 23.13 -34.48
CA THR A 16 -11.28 23.54 -34.63
C THR A 16 -12.22 22.37 -34.34
N ALA A 17 -13.21 22.66 -33.50
CA ALA A 17 -14.43 21.94 -33.08
C ALA A 17 -14.88 20.71 -33.92
N SER A 18 -15.44 19.64 -33.34
CA SER A 18 -16.63 19.70 -32.48
C SER A 18 -16.72 18.56 -31.47
N ARG A 19 -17.28 18.90 -30.30
CA ARG A 19 -17.75 17.97 -29.26
C ARG A 19 -18.78 17.00 -29.85
N GLN A 20 -18.87 15.81 -29.24
CA GLN A 20 -19.94 14.80 -29.37
C GLN A 20 -19.68 13.51 -30.19
N ASP A 21 -18.45 12.99 -30.26
CA ASP A 21 -18.17 11.60 -30.73
C ASP A 21 -17.12 10.83 -29.90
N LYS A 22 -16.94 11.19 -28.62
CA LYS A 22 -15.79 10.75 -27.81
C LYS A 22 -15.99 9.54 -26.88
N ILE A 23 -17.14 8.86 -26.89
CA ILE A 23 -17.34 7.71 -25.97
C ILE A 23 -17.10 6.34 -26.65
N ASN A 24 -17.20 6.22 -27.97
CA ASN A 24 -17.09 4.91 -28.64
C ASN A 24 -15.69 4.59 -29.20
N ARG A 25 -14.76 5.55 -29.27
CA ARG A 25 -13.39 5.29 -29.79
C ARG A 25 -12.39 4.85 -28.73
N GLN A 26 -12.52 5.32 -27.49
CA GLN A 26 -11.66 4.87 -26.40
C GLN A 26 -11.88 3.39 -26.09
N THR A 27 -13.12 2.87 -26.14
CA THR A 27 -13.40 1.44 -25.90
C THR A 27 -12.78 0.52 -26.95
N VAL A 28 -12.69 0.95 -28.21
CA VAL A 28 -12.16 0.10 -29.31
C VAL A 28 -10.63 0.11 -29.33
N GLU A 29 -9.98 1.27 -29.16
CA GLU A 29 -8.52 1.32 -28.97
C GLU A 29 -8.08 0.60 -27.69
N PHE A 30 -8.88 0.66 -26.63
CA PHE A 30 -8.61 -0.05 -25.38
C PHE A 30 -8.84 -1.55 -25.51
N SER A 31 -9.83 -2.01 -26.27
CA SER A 31 -10.01 -3.44 -26.59
C SER A 31 -8.87 -3.99 -27.45
N ASP A 32 -8.42 -3.24 -28.46
CA ASP A 32 -7.30 -3.63 -29.31
C ASP A 32 -5.96 -3.59 -28.54
N GLN A 33 -5.80 -2.64 -27.62
CA GLN A 33 -4.68 -2.62 -26.68
C GLN A 33 -4.78 -3.74 -25.65
N ILE A 34 -5.95 -4.10 -25.12
CA ILE A 34 -6.12 -5.25 -24.24
C ILE A 34 -5.83 -6.54 -25.00
N ALA A 35 -6.26 -6.69 -26.26
CA ALA A 35 -5.97 -7.88 -27.05
C ALA A 35 -4.48 -7.99 -27.38
N THR A 36 -3.85 -6.87 -27.73
CA THR A 36 -2.40 -6.77 -27.99
C THR A 36 -1.60 -6.97 -26.70
N GLN A 37 -2.02 -6.38 -25.59
CA GLN A 37 -1.41 -6.55 -24.27
C GLN A 37 -1.69 -7.93 -23.69
N LYS A 38 -2.83 -8.58 -23.97
CA LYS A 38 -3.09 -9.97 -23.61
C LYS A 38 -2.23 -10.92 -24.44
N ALA A 39 -2.02 -10.61 -25.72
CA ALA A 39 -1.07 -11.33 -26.56
C ALA A 39 0.37 -11.10 -26.09
N GLN A 40 0.73 -9.90 -25.66
CA GLN A 40 2.03 -9.57 -25.06
C GLN A 40 2.18 -10.17 -23.66
N ILE A 41 1.15 -10.22 -22.82
CA ILE A 41 1.13 -10.89 -21.52
C ILE A 41 1.22 -12.39 -21.74
N SER A 42 0.53 -12.95 -22.73
CA SER A 42 0.64 -14.37 -23.08
C SER A 42 2.03 -14.69 -23.64
N ALA A 43 2.60 -13.79 -24.44
CA ALA A 43 3.96 -13.92 -24.95
C ALA A 43 5.00 -13.75 -23.84
N LEU A 44 4.83 -12.79 -22.94
CA LEU A 44 5.66 -12.55 -21.77
C LEU A 44 5.52 -13.68 -20.77
N LYS A 45 4.32 -14.23 -20.54
CA LYS A 45 4.04 -15.45 -19.76
C LYS A 45 4.76 -16.64 -20.35
N LYS A 46 4.66 -16.82 -21.66
CA LYS A 46 5.29 -17.93 -22.38
C LYS A 46 6.81 -17.80 -22.36
N GLU A 47 7.32 -16.60 -22.60
CA GLU A 47 8.73 -16.28 -22.48
C GLU A 47 9.19 -16.48 -21.03
N LEU A 48 8.38 -16.14 -20.02
CA LEU A 48 8.66 -16.38 -18.61
C LEU A 48 8.70 -17.87 -18.25
N GLU A 49 7.73 -18.64 -18.74
CA GLU A 49 7.67 -20.10 -18.58
C GLU A 49 8.88 -20.76 -19.25
N ASP A 50 9.27 -20.26 -20.43
CA ASP A 50 10.49 -20.65 -21.12
C ASP A 50 11.75 -20.26 -20.30
N TYR A 51 11.77 -19.08 -19.65
CA TYR A 51 12.82 -18.65 -18.70
C TYR A 51 12.88 -19.54 -17.45
N ARG A 52 11.73 -20.00 -16.90
CA ARG A 52 11.66 -20.96 -15.78
C ARG A 52 12.23 -22.33 -16.13
N SER A 53 12.12 -22.73 -17.40
CA SER A 53 12.55 -24.05 -17.87
C SER A 53 14.02 -24.11 -18.32
N THR A 54 14.65 -22.97 -18.59
CA THR A 54 15.96 -22.93 -19.30
C THR A 54 17.11 -22.29 -18.51
N SER A 55 16.87 -21.64 -17.36
CA SER A 55 17.89 -20.84 -16.66
C SER A 55 18.07 -21.23 -15.18
N GLU A 56 19.31 -21.48 -14.75
CA GLU A 56 19.74 -21.44 -13.34
C GLU A 56 19.74 -19.98 -12.82
N GLU A 57 18.60 -19.28 -12.91
CA GLU A 57 18.42 -17.95 -12.32
C GLU A 57 17.51 -18.04 -11.10
N THR A 58 18.03 -17.53 -9.99
CA THR A 58 17.47 -17.52 -8.63
C THR A 58 15.96 -17.33 -8.59
N GLU A 59 15.27 -18.05 -7.69
CA GLU A 59 13.81 -17.99 -7.40
C GLU A 59 13.24 -16.55 -7.43
N SER A 60 14.04 -15.56 -7.04
CA SER A 60 13.74 -14.13 -7.12
C SER A 60 13.30 -13.65 -8.51
N ALA A 61 13.96 -14.07 -9.60
CA ALA A 61 13.63 -13.60 -10.95
C ALA A 61 12.27 -14.14 -11.41
N GLN A 62 11.95 -15.39 -11.05
CA GLN A 62 10.64 -16.00 -11.32
C GLN A 62 9.53 -15.34 -10.52
N ALA A 63 9.79 -15.03 -9.24
CA ALA A 63 8.83 -14.35 -8.35
C ALA A 63 8.52 -12.92 -8.84
N THR A 64 9.53 -12.16 -9.25
CA THR A 64 9.36 -10.80 -9.78
C THR A 64 8.45 -10.79 -11.00
N ALA A 65 8.63 -11.72 -11.91
CA ALA A 65 7.86 -11.71 -13.14
C ALA A 65 6.46 -12.33 -13.02
N ALA A 66 6.27 -13.30 -12.12
CA ALA A 66 4.92 -13.74 -11.72
C ALA A 66 4.14 -12.60 -11.05
N SER A 67 4.77 -11.86 -10.14
CA SER A 67 4.18 -10.67 -9.49
C SER A 67 3.83 -9.57 -10.49
N THR A 68 4.67 -9.39 -11.52
CA THR A 68 4.42 -8.44 -12.61
C THR A 68 3.16 -8.80 -13.38
N GLN A 69 3.04 -10.05 -13.79
CA GLN A 69 1.88 -10.54 -14.54
C GLN A 69 0.59 -10.42 -13.70
N GLU A 70 0.62 -10.86 -12.45
CA GLU A 70 -0.52 -10.79 -11.53
C GLU A 70 -0.99 -9.35 -11.33
N SER A 71 -0.06 -8.42 -11.13
CA SER A 71 -0.34 -6.99 -11.01
C SER A 71 -1.10 -6.44 -12.22
N TYR A 72 -0.66 -6.78 -13.43
CA TYR A 72 -1.34 -6.39 -14.66
C TYR A 72 -2.75 -6.98 -14.79
N GLU A 73 -2.91 -8.25 -14.46
CA GLU A 73 -4.21 -8.94 -14.53
C GLU A 73 -5.22 -8.32 -13.56
N ILE A 74 -4.77 -7.97 -12.34
CA ILE A 74 -5.60 -7.29 -11.35
C ILE A 74 -6.06 -5.93 -11.87
N VAL A 75 -5.15 -5.06 -12.32
CA VAL A 75 -5.50 -3.71 -12.77
C VAL A 75 -6.46 -3.75 -13.95
N MET A 76 -6.28 -4.67 -14.89
CA MET A 76 -7.18 -4.86 -16.03
C MET A 76 -8.56 -5.36 -15.61
N ASN A 77 -8.61 -6.33 -14.69
CA ASN A 77 -9.85 -6.88 -14.17
C ASN A 77 -10.67 -5.79 -13.45
N ILE A 78 -10.02 -5.09 -12.52
CA ILE A 78 -10.65 -4.01 -11.76
C ILE A 78 -11.11 -2.88 -12.68
N SER A 79 -10.31 -2.51 -13.68
CA SER A 79 -10.70 -1.52 -14.68
C SER A 79 -12.01 -1.88 -15.38
N ALA A 80 -12.21 -3.17 -15.71
CA ALA A 80 -13.42 -3.65 -16.37
C ALA A 80 -14.65 -3.58 -15.44
N HIS A 81 -14.45 -3.82 -14.14
CA HIS A 81 -15.49 -3.74 -13.12
C HIS A 81 -15.84 -2.30 -12.73
N VAL A 82 -14.85 -1.41 -12.60
CA VAL A 82 -15.06 0.03 -12.37
C VAL A 82 -15.94 0.63 -13.48
N ASN A 83 -15.68 0.27 -14.74
CA ASN A 83 -16.49 0.74 -15.87
C ASN A 83 -17.95 0.25 -15.84
N LYS A 84 -18.22 -0.88 -15.17
CA LYS A 84 -19.56 -1.46 -14.99
C LYS A 84 -20.21 -1.07 -13.66
N ASN A 85 -19.42 -0.56 -12.72
CA ASN A 85 -19.79 -0.23 -11.35
C ASN A 85 -20.44 -1.42 -10.61
N ASP A 86 -19.90 -2.62 -10.82
CA ASP A 86 -20.45 -3.90 -10.33
C ASP A 86 -19.58 -4.60 -9.27
N MET A 87 -18.49 -3.96 -8.82
CA MET A 87 -17.61 -4.46 -7.76
C MET A 87 -17.57 -3.49 -6.58
N SER A 88 -17.61 -4.03 -5.36
CA SER A 88 -17.60 -3.21 -4.15
C SER A 88 -16.22 -2.59 -3.90
N ASP A 89 -16.19 -1.44 -3.23
CA ASP A 89 -14.94 -0.77 -2.84
C ASP A 89 -14.03 -1.69 -2.00
N ALA A 90 -14.60 -2.54 -1.13
CA ALA A 90 -13.84 -3.51 -0.34
C ALA A 90 -13.18 -4.61 -1.20
N ALA A 91 -13.90 -5.15 -2.17
CA ALA A 91 -13.36 -6.15 -3.09
C ALA A 91 -12.30 -5.55 -4.03
N MET A 92 -12.49 -4.30 -4.47
CA MET A 92 -11.47 -3.56 -5.22
C MET A 92 -10.21 -3.37 -4.39
N LEU A 93 -10.35 -2.94 -3.14
CA LEU A 93 -9.22 -2.72 -2.26
C LEU A 93 -8.42 -4.01 -2.04
N GLU A 94 -9.08 -5.12 -1.73
CA GLU A 94 -8.43 -6.40 -1.46
C GLU A 94 -7.51 -6.83 -2.60
N GLU A 95 -7.99 -6.71 -3.84
CA GLU A 95 -7.23 -7.06 -5.03
C GLU A 95 -6.13 -6.02 -5.31
N LEU A 96 -6.42 -4.71 -5.21
CA LEU A 96 -5.43 -3.65 -5.47
C LEU A 96 -4.25 -3.67 -4.49
N LEU A 97 -4.44 -4.11 -3.24
CA LEU A 97 -3.36 -4.24 -2.27
C LEU A 97 -2.35 -5.34 -2.60
N LYS A 98 -2.65 -6.23 -3.57
CA LYS A 98 -1.73 -7.28 -4.06
C LYS A 98 -0.87 -6.78 -5.23
N VAL A 99 -1.24 -5.65 -5.82
CA VAL A 99 -0.57 -5.08 -6.99
C VAL A 99 0.80 -4.52 -6.59
N ASN A 100 1.82 -4.81 -7.39
CA ASN A 100 3.11 -4.15 -7.33
C ASN A 100 3.19 -3.05 -8.42
N PRO A 101 3.01 -1.77 -8.07
CA PRO A 101 2.90 -0.69 -9.06
C PRO A 101 4.16 -0.48 -9.89
N ASP A 102 5.34 -0.78 -9.32
CA ASP A 102 6.63 -0.64 -9.99
C ASP A 102 6.81 -1.64 -11.13
N SER A 103 5.99 -2.70 -11.16
CA SER A 103 6.01 -3.71 -12.21
C SER A 103 5.09 -3.41 -13.41
N LEU A 104 4.17 -2.45 -13.29
CA LEU A 104 3.07 -2.22 -14.24
C LEU A 104 3.42 -1.42 -15.50
N GLY A 105 4.69 -1.04 -15.68
CA GLY A 105 5.10 -0.11 -16.74
C GLY A 105 4.31 1.21 -16.70
N THR A 106 4.45 2.08 -17.70
CA THR A 106 3.82 3.41 -17.66
C THR A 106 2.29 3.35 -17.67
N VAL A 107 1.70 2.66 -18.66
CA VAL A 107 0.24 2.64 -18.88
C VAL A 107 -0.49 1.89 -17.76
N GLY A 108 0.05 0.76 -17.30
CA GLY A 108 -0.56 -0.01 -16.22
C GLY A 108 -0.51 0.77 -14.91
N ARG A 109 0.59 1.47 -14.65
CA ARG A 109 0.75 2.34 -13.49
C ARG A 109 -0.21 3.54 -13.53
N GLU A 110 -0.34 4.23 -14.65
CA GLU A 110 -1.31 5.33 -14.81
C GLU A 110 -2.73 4.86 -14.50
N ARG A 111 -3.13 3.67 -14.98
CA ARG A 111 -4.45 3.11 -14.72
C ARG A 111 -4.63 2.70 -13.27
N PHE A 112 -3.60 2.12 -12.64
CA PHE A 112 -3.62 1.80 -11.22
C PHE A 112 -3.80 3.08 -10.38
N GLU A 113 -3.02 4.12 -10.65
CA GLU A 113 -3.08 5.41 -9.96
C GLU A 113 -4.43 6.12 -10.17
N GLU A 114 -5.05 6.01 -11.35
CA GLU A 114 -6.41 6.53 -11.59
C GLU A 114 -7.45 5.85 -10.69
N ILE A 115 -7.38 4.52 -10.55
CA ILE A 115 -8.34 3.76 -9.73
C ILE A 115 -8.08 4.01 -8.23
N THR A 116 -6.83 3.96 -7.80
CA THR A 116 -6.47 4.11 -6.39
C THR A 116 -6.58 5.56 -5.92
N GLY A 117 -6.40 6.54 -6.80
CA GLY A 117 -6.54 7.96 -6.49
C GLY A 117 -7.91 8.35 -5.92
N ASP A 118 -8.98 7.69 -6.37
CA ASP A 118 -10.33 7.91 -5.85
C ASP A 118 -10.73 6.90 -4.76
N LEU A 119 -10.24 5.65 -4.86
CA LEU A 119 -10.61 4.59 -3.93
C LEU A 119 -9.88 4.71 -2.59
N TYR A 120 -8.55 4.86 -2.59
CA TYR A 120 -7.74 4.82 -1.37
C TYR A 120 -8.12 5.91 -0.38
N PRO A 121 -8.30 7.19 -0.77
CA PRO A 121 -8.72 8.22 0.20
C PRO A 121 -10.05 7.90 0.89
N ARG A 122 -11.03 7.37 0.13
CA ARG A 122 -12.33 6.96 0.69
C ARG A 122 -12.19 5.77 1.64
N MET A 123 -11.37 4.78 1.26
CA MET A 123 -11.12 3.59 2.08
C MET A 123 -10.32 3.93 3.34
N CYS A 124 -9.27 4.75 3.26
CA CYS A 124 -8.52 5.22 4.43
C CYS A 124 -9.42 5.96 5.40
N THR A 125 -10.30 6.85 4.91
CA THR A 125 -11.28 7.55 5.74
C THR A 125 -12.20 6.59 6.49
N ASN A 126 -12.77 5.61 5.77
CA ASN A 126 -13.69 4.64 6.35
C ASN A 126 -12.99 3.72 7.36
N LEU A 127 -11.88 3.11 6.96
CA LEU A 127 -11.13 2.16 7.78
C LEU A 127 -10.57 2.84 9.03
N PHE A 128 -10.05 4.06 8.93
CA PHE A 128 -9.57 4.80 10.09
C PHE A 128 -10.71 5.10 11.08
N ALA A 129 -11.85 5.61 10.61
CA ALA A 129 -13.00 5.88 11.47
C ALA A 129 -13.55 4.61 12.14
N THR A 130 -13.66 3.50 11.40
CA THR A 130 -14.06 2.21 11.96
C THR A 130 -13.03 1.68 12.95
N SER A 131 -11.74 1.92 12.74
CA SER A 131 -10.68 1.52 13.67
C SER A 131 -10.74 2.29 14.98
N GLN A 132 -11.05 3.59 14.95
CA GLN A 132 -11.29 4.38 16.16
C GLN A 132 -12.44 3.79 16.99
N GLN A 133 -13.57 3.48 16.35
CA GLN A 133 -14.72 2.85 17.02
C GLN A 133 -14.36 1.50 17.63
N ASN A 134 -13.62 0.66 16.89
CA ASN A 134 -13.18 -0.65 17.39
C ASN A 134 -12.21 -0.52 18.56
N PHE A 135 -11.29 0.45 18.52
CA PHE A 135 -10.38 0.73 19.62
C PHE A 135 -11.12 1.14 20.90
N GLU A 136 -12.13 2.00 20.79
CA GLU A 136 -12.95 2.46 21.93
C GLU A 136 -13.68 1.30 22.64
N VAL A 137 -14.13 0.30 21.89
CA VAL A 137 -14.80 -0.89 22.43
C VAL A 137 -13.84 -2.07 22.70
N ALA A 138 -12.53 -1.80 22.73
CA ALA A 138 -11.47 -2.78 22.96
C ALA A 138 -11.39 -3.94 21.94
N ASN A 139 -11.96 -3.77 20.75
CA ASN A 139 -11.79 -4.69 19.63
C ASN A 139 -10.48 -4.39 18.86
N TYR A 140 -9.35 -4.60 19.53
CA TYR A 140 -8.04 -4.23 19.00
C TYR A 140 -7.63 -5.04 17.77
N ASP A 141 -8.02 -6.31 17.66
CA ASP A 141 -7.69 -7.15 16.49
C ASP A 141 -8.26 -6.58 15.18
N THR A 142 -9.52 -6.15 15.20
CA THR A 142 -10.15 -5.52 14.03
C THR A 142 -9.56 -4.14 13.75
N ALA A 143 -9.28 -3.34 14.79
CA ALA A 143 -8.63 -2.04 14.62
C ALA A 143 -7.25 -2.19 13.96
N ILE A 144 -6.42 -3.13 14.44
CA ILE A 144 -5.11 -3.44 13.87
C ILE A 144 -5.24 -3.84 12.40
N THR A 145 -6.13 -4.80 12.09
CA THR A 145 -6.32 -5.30 10.71
C THR A 145 -6.68 -4.18 9.74
N ASN A 146 -7.59 -3.29 10.13
CA ASN A 146 -8.00 -2.16 9.31
C ASN A 146 -6.88 -1.11 9.15
N LEU A 147 -6.19 -0.79 10.23
CA LEU A 147 -5.10 0.19 10.22
C LEU A 147 -3.89 -0.31 9.43
N GLU A 148 -3.58 -1.61 9.43
CA GLU A 148 -2.56 -2.19 8.56
C GLU A 148 -2.90 -2.00 7.08
N GLN A 149 -4.17 -2.06 6.69
CA GLN A 149 -4.59 -1.72 5.33
C GLN A 149 -4.40 -0.24 5.04
N VAL A 150 -4.71 0.65 6.01
CA VAL A 150 -4.39 2.09 5.88
C VAL A 150 -2.89 2.28 5.65
N MET A 151 -2.02 1.60 6.40
CA MET A 151 -0.57 1.70 6.22
C MET A 151 -0.07 1.24 4.84
N LYS A 152 -0.78 0.34 4.17
CA LYS A 152 -0.46 -0.07 2.80
C LYS A 152 -0.92 0.93 1.74
N MET A 153 -2.00 1.67 2.01
CA MET A 153 -2.54 2.66 1.07
C MET A 153 -1.90 4.04 1.24
N ASP A 154 -1.78 4.49 2.49
CA ASP A 154 -1.23 5.78 2.88
C ASP A 154 -0.63 5.65 4.28
N GLU A 155 0.67 5.36 4.32
CA GLU A 155 1.41 5.22 5.57
C GLU A 155 1.45 6.52 6.39
N GLY A 156 1.33 7.68 5.72
CA GLY A 156 1.34 9.01 6.32
C GLY A 156 -0.03 9.54 6.70
N TYR A 157 -1.08 8.74 6.58
CA TYR A 157 -2.46 9.19 6.71
C TYR A 157 -2.70 9.99 8.00
N ASN A 158 -3.23 11.21 7.81
CA ASN A 158 -3.44 12.21 8.87
C ASN A 158 -2.18 12.48 9.70
N ASP A 159 -1.07 12.79 9.04
CA ASP A 159 0.20 13.19 9.67
C ASP A 159 0.72 12.15 10.70
N GLY A 160 0.51 10.87 10.40
CA GLY A 160 0.89 9.75 11.24
C GLY A 160 -0.14 9.33 12.30
N ALA A 161 -1.32 9.97 12.35
CA ALA A 161 -2.35 9.63 13.34
C ALA A 161 -2.89 8.20 13.19
N ALA A 162 -3.00 7.66 11.96
CA ALA A 162 -3.36 6.26 11.76
C ALA A 162 -2.29 5.30 12.30
N MET A 163 -1.01 5.62 12.09
CA MET A 163 0.09 4.82 12.63
C MET A 163 0.14 4.90 14.16
N LEU A 164 -0.18 6.05 14.75
CA LEU A 164 -0.28 6.21 16.20
C LEU A 164 -1.39 5.32 16.78
N LEU A 165 -2.59 5.35 16.19
CA LEU A 165 -3.69 4.49 16.63
C LEU A 165 -3.35 3.01 16.47
N LEU A 166 -2.59 2.64 15.43
CA LEU A 166 -2.11 1.28 15.22
C LEU A 166 -1.15 0.86 16.34
N ALA A 167 -0.18 1.72 16.68
CA ALA A 167 0.76 1.50 17.78
C ALA A 167 0.03 1.31 19.11
N GLN A 168 -0.92 2.20 19.42
CA GLN A 168 -1.76 2.12 20.62
C GLN A 168 -2.61 0.84 20.64
N SER A 169 -3.12 0.41 19.48
CA SER A 169 -3.90 -0.82 19.38
C SER A 169 -3.05 -2.07 19.68
N TYR A 170 -1.82 -2.13 19.15
CA TYR A 170 -0.87 -3.19 19.51
C TYR A 170 -0.53 -3.16 21.00
N GLU A 171 -0.25 -1.99 21.56
CA GLU A 171 0.06 -1.83 22.98
C GLU A 171 -1.08 -2.34 23.87
N LYS A 172 -2.33 -1.95 23.58
CA LYS A 172 -3.51 -2.39 24.35
C LYS A 172 -3.82 -3.87 24.19
N LYS A 173 -3.44 -4.47 23.05
CA LYS A 173 -3.49 -5.91 22.84
C LYS A 173 -2.38 -6.67 23.58
N GLY A 174 -1.36 -5.97 24.07
CA GLY A 174 -0.20 -6.55 24.75
C GLY A 174 0.98 -6.87 23.82
N ASP A 175 0.91 -6.47 22.54
CA ASP A 175 2.00 -6.61 21.57
C ASP A 175 2.93 -5.39 21.64
N GLN A 176 3.70 -5.33 22.72
CA GLN A 176 4.53 -4.17 23.05
C GLN A 176 5.65 -3.94 22.01
N ASP A 177 6.19 -5.01 21.43
CA ASP A 177 7.27 -4.93 20.47
C ASP A 177 6.80 -4.26 19.18
N GLN A 178 5.63 -4.69 18.65
CA GLN A 178 5.04 -4.03 17.49
C GLN A 178 4.69 -2.58 17.79
N ALA A 179 4.08 -2.30 18.95
CA ALA A 179 3.76 -0.93 19.35
C ALA A 179 4.99 -0.02 19.33
N ASN A 180 6.11 -0.46 19.91
CA ASN A 180 7.33 0.32 20.01
C ASN A 180 7.99 0.56 18.66
N VAL A 181 7.98 -0.43 17.76
CA VAL A 181 8.43 -0.26 16.37
C VAL A 181 7.63 0.83 15.67
N LYS A 182 6.30 0.84 15.83
CA LYS A 182 5.45 1.87 15.22
C LYS A 182 5.65 3.24 15.85
N TYR A 183 5.71 3.35 17.18
CA TYR A 183 5.99 4.62 17.86
C TYR A 183 7.32 5.25 17.40
N GLN A 184 8.38 4.45 17.34
CA GLN A 184 9.68 4.91 16.86
C GLN A 184 9.59 5.40 15.41
N LYS A 185 8.90 4.66 14.54
CA LYS A 185 8.71 5.05 13.15
C LYS A 185 7.96 6.37 13.00
N ILE A 186 6.97 6.65 13.85
CA ILE A 186 6.23 7.92 13.82
C ILE A 186 7.16 9.09 14.13
N ILE A 187 8.00 8.97 15.16
CA ILE A 187 8.95 10.02 15.58
C ILE A 187 9.95 10.31 14.46
N GLU A 188 10.43 9.27 13.77
CA GLU A 188 11.40 9.40 12.68
C GLU A 188 10.79 9.95 11.39
N SER A 189 9.60 9.48 11.02
CA SER A 189 9.00 9.74 9.71
C SER A 189 8.10 10.98 9.70
N TYR A 190 7.50 11.32 10.84
CA TYR A 190 6.54 12.42 10.98
C TYR A 190 6.96 13.38 12.11
N PRO A 191 8.17 13.96 12.06
CA PRO A 191 8.64 14.84 13.11
C PRO A 191 7.75 16.09 13.21
N SER A 192 7.61 16.62 14.43
CA SER A 192 6.83 17.84 14.73
C SER A 192 5.32 17.72 14.48
N THR A 193 4.76 16.51 14.50
CA THR A 193 3.30 16.27 14.52
C THR A 193 2.83 15.89 15.92
N ASP A 194 1.53 16.09 16.19
CA ASP A 194 0.90 15.61 17.43
C ASP A 194 1.10 14.09 17.62
N ALA A 195 1.15 13.34 16.51
CA ALA A 195 1.40 11.91 16.54
C ALA A 195 2.81 11.58 17.03
N ALA A 196 3.84 12.31 16.61
CA ALA A 196 5.21 12.12 17.10
C ALA A 196 5.35 12.49 18.57
N GLU A 197 4.71 13.57 19.02
CA GLU A 197 4.70 13.94 20.44
C GLU A 197 4.04 12.86 21.30
N ALA A 198 2.87 12.35 20.88
CA ALA A 198 2.17 11.28 21.57
C ALA A 198 2.96 9.96 21.58
N ALA A 199 3.63 9.62 20.48
CA ALA A 199 4.49 8.45 20.39
C ALA A 199 5.69 8.53 21.35
N GLN A 200 6.35 9.68 21.43
CA GLN A 200 7.45 9.90 22.36
C GLN A 200 6.98 9.76 23.81
N GLN A 201 5.85 10.37 24.16
CA GLN A 201 5.26 10.26 25.50
C GLN A 201 4.95 8.79 25.87
N ALA A 202 4.42 8.01 24.93
CA ALA A 202 4.13 6.59 25.15
C ALA A 202 5.41 5.79 25.45
N LEU A 203 6.49 6.01 24.69
CA LEU A 203 7.78 5.35 24.93
C LEU A 203 8.41 5.75 26.26
N ASP A 204 8.37 7.03 26.62
CA ASP A 204 8.92 7.55 27.87
C ASP A 204 8.18 7.00 29.10
N ALA A 205 6.85 6.89 29.01
CA ALA A 205 6.02 6.31 30.06
C ALA A 205 6.36 4.84 30.32
N GLN A 206 6.59 4.05 29.27
CA GLN A 206 6.98 2.63 29.41
C GLN A 206 8.34 2.47 30.09
N ASN A 207 9.32 3.33 29.74
CA ASN A 207 10.64 3.29 30.35
C ASN A 207 10.62 3.69 31.83
N SER A 208 9.77 4.66 32.17
CA SER A 208 9.57 5.11 33.56
C SER A 208 8.92 4.04 34.44
N GLY A 209 7.97 3.26 33.89
CA GLY A 209 7.34 2.14 34.58
C GLY A 209 8.31 0.98 34.86
N LYS A 210 9.21 0.67 33.91
CA LYS A 210 10.24 -0.38 34.10
C LYS A 210 11.27 -0.04 35.18
N ALA A 211 11.56 1.24 35.41
CA ALA A 211 12.51 1.67 36.44
C ALA A 211 11.97 1.54 37.88
N GLN A 212 10.65 1.51 38.06
CA GLN A 212 10.02 1.32 39.38
C GLN A 212 9.87 -0.15 39.80
N ASP A 213 9.76 -1.08 38.85
CA ASP A 213 9.60 -2.52 39.12
C ASP A 213 10.94 -3.22 39.50
N GLY A 214 12.08 -2.61 39.15
CA GLY A 214 13.42 -3.14 39.48
C GLY A 214 13.99 -2.69 40.84
N GLY A 215 13.22 -1.99 41.68
CA GLY A 215 13.70 -1.31 42.90
C GLY A 215 13.37 -2.00 44.24
N GLN A 216 12.82 -3.21 44.22
CA GLN A 216 12.36 -3.90 45.44
C GLN A 216 12.94 -5.31 45.52
N ASP A 217 14.25 -5.42 45.81
CA ASP A 217 14.77 -6.62 46.45
C ASP A 217 15.91 -6.32 47.44
N ASP A 218 15.80 -6.98 48.59
CA ASP A 218 16.75 -7.23 49.66
C ASP A 218 17.31 -6.10 50.54
N GLY A 219 16.57 -5.84 51.62
CA GLY A 219 17.05 -5.15 52.81
C GLY A 219 16.42 -5.63 54.12
N GLN A 220 16.11 -6.92 54.29
CA GLN A 220 15.72 -7.45 55.60
C GLN A 220 16.94 -8.05 56.32
N SER A 221 17.58 -7.20 57.11
CA SER A 221 18.64 -7.53 58.06
C SER A 221 18.24 -8.65 59.02
N GLY A 222 19.08 -9.69 59.11
CA GLY A 222 19.04 -10.68 60.17
C GLY A 222 19.49 -10.11 61.51
N THR A 223 18.65 -10.32 62.52
CA THR A 223 18.95 -10.28 63.96
C THR A 223 18.04 -11.35 64.57
N GLY A 224 18.44 -12.31 65.39
CA GLY A 224 19.67 -12.64 66.09
C GLY A 224 19.24 -13.65 67.16
N GLU A 225 20.03 -14.70 67.40
CA GLU A 225 19.97 -15.55 68.59
C GLU A 225 21.33 -15.48 69.30
#